data_AF-A0A1G6HNP8-F1
#
_entry.id   AF-A0A1G6HNP8-F1
#
_cell.length_a   1.000
_cell.length_b   1.000
_cell.length_c   1.000
_cell.angle_alpha   90.00
_cell.angle_beta   90.00
_cell.angle_gamma   90.00
#
_symmetry.space_group_name_H-M   'P 1'
#
loop_
_entity.id
_entity.type
_entity.pdbx_description
1 polymer ?
#
loop_
_entity_poly.entity_id
_entity_poly.type
_entity_poly.pdbx_seq_one_letter_code
_entity_poly.pdbx_strand_id
1 'polypeptide(L)' 'MGGQKSLEGATVMFVVSFVVAFIIAQLAGGSSLLLPLSLAMIATLVELFSPYGTDNLTVPFITSLSYYFLWFNF' A
#
# COMPACT_ATOMS: atom_id res chain seq x y z
N MET A 1 -8.42 23.86 -11.81
CA MET A 1 -7.25 23.06 -11.35
C MET A 1 -7.39 22.83 -9.85
N GLY A 2 -8.36 22.01 -9.46
CA GLY A 2 -8.82 21.88 -8.08
C GLY A 2 -9.08 20.42 -7.72
N GLY A 3 -8.10 19.56 -7.96
CA GLY A 3 -8.14 18.17 -7.51
C GLY A 3 -7.60 18.09 -6.10
N GLN A 4 -8.39 18.53 -5.11
CA GLN A 4 -8.10 18.18 -3.73
C GLN A 4 -8.10 16.65 -3.67
N LYS A 5 -6.97 16.03 -3.29
CA LYS A 5 -6.97 14.59 -2.96
C LYS A 5 -8.02 14.41 -1.88
N SER A 6 -9.10 13.70 -2.21
CA SER A 6 -10.19 13.55 -1.26
C SER A 6 -9.78 12.58 -0.17
N LEU A 7 -10.14 12.91 1.08
CA LEU A 7 -10.06 11.99 2.21
C LEU A 7 -10.77 10.67 1.90
N GLU A 8 -11.80 10.70 1.07
CA GLU A 8 -12.50 9.51 0.59
C GLU A 8 -11.58 8.60 -0.25
N GLY A 9 -10.76 9.18 -1.14
CA GLY A 9 -9.81 8.45 -1.97
C GLY A 9 -8.71 7.78 -1.14
N ALA A 10 -8.13 8.50 -0.19
CA ALA A 10 -7.13 7.94 0.72
C ALA A 10 -7.70 6.80 1.58
N THR A 11 -8.95 6.93 2.03
CA THR A 11 -9.64 5.89 2.81
C THR A 11 -9.88 4.63 1.99
N VAL A 12 -10.37 4.79 0.74
CA VAL A 12 -10.58 3.67 -0.17
C VAL A 12 -9.26 2.97 -0.49
N MET A 13 -8.20 3.74 -0.76
CA MET A 13 -6.89 3.18 -1.06
C MET A 13 -6.32 2.39 0.12
N PHE A 14 -6.39 2.94 1.33
CA PHE A 14 -5.95 2.24 2.54
C PHE A 14 -6.66 0.90 2.73
N VAL A 15 -8.00 0.89 2.63
CA VAL A 15 -8.81 -0.31 2.84
C VAL A 15 -8.53 -1.36 1.77
N VAL A 16 -8.49 -0.97 0.49
CA VAL A 16 -8.24 -1.90 -0.61
C VAL A 16 -6.82 -2.47 -0.53
N SER A 17 -5.80 -1.63 -0.30
CA SER A 17 -4.42 -2.10 -0.15
C SER A 17 -4.24 -3.02 1.06
N PHE A 18 -4.92 -2.74 2.19
CA PHE A 18 -4.91 -3.62 3.36
C PHE A 18 -5.52 -4.98 3.05
N VAL A 19 -6.69 -5.02 2.41
CA VAL A 19 -7.38 -6.28 2.06
C VAL A 19 -6.52 -7.12 1.12
N VAL A 20 -5.93 -6.51 0.08
CA VAL A 20 -5.06 -7.23 -0.86
C VAL A 20 -3.80 -7.76 -0.16
N ALA A 21 -3.12 -6.92 0.63
CA ALA A 21 -1.93 -7.35 1.36
C ALA A 21 -2.24 -8.43 2.39
N PHE A 22 -3.40 -8.37 3.04
CA PHE A 22 -3.85 -9.37 4.01
C PHE A 22 -4.12 -10.72 3.33
N ILE A 23 -4.81 -10.73 2.18
CA ILE A 23 -5.05 -11.94 1.40
C ILE A 23 -3.72 -12.57 0.99
N ILE A 24 -2.78 -11.77 0.48
CA ILE A 24 -1.44 -12.26 0.07
C ILE A 24 -0.68 -12.84 1.27
N ALA A 25 -0.68 -12.15 2.42
CA ALA A 25 -0.02 -12.63 3.63
C ALA A 25 -0.60 -13.97 4.12
N GLN A 26 -1.93 -14.11 4.10
CA GLN A 26 -2.61 -15.36 4.47
C GLN A 26 -2.30 -16.51 3.49
N LEU A 27 -2.27 -16.24 2.19
CA LEU A 27 -1.89 -17.23 1.17
C LEU A 27 -0.42 -17.65 1.26
N ALA A 28 0.46 -16.74 1.70
CA ALA A 28 1.87 -17.00 1.95
C ALA A 28 2.12 -17.74 3.28
N GLY A 29 1.08 -18.06 4.05
CA GLY A 29 1.19 -18.73 5.36
C GLY A 29 1.61 -17.81 6.51
N GLY A 30 1.60 -16.49 6.32
CA GLY A 30 1.89 -15.51 7.36
C GLY A 30 0.69 -15.25 8.25
N SER A 31 0.86 -15.36 9.57
CA SER A 31 -0.19 -15.08 10.57
C SER A 31 -0.14 -13.64 11.14
N SER A 32 0.82 -12.83 10.70
CA SER A 32 1.07 -11.50 11.26
C SER A 32 0.30 -10.41 10.51
N LEU A 33 -0.59 -9.74 11.23
CA LEU A 33 -1.32 -8.56 10.76
C LEU A 33 -0.43 -7.31 10.61
N LEU A 34 0.79 -7.34 11.16
CA LEU A 34 1.69 -6.19 11.15
C LEU A 34 2.16 -5.84 9.73
N LEU A 35 2.45 -6.87 8.92
CA LEU A 35 2.95 -6.72 7.55
C LEU A 35 1.92 -6.05 6.61
N PRO A 36 0.66 -6.54 6.50
CA PRO A 36 -0.35 -5.92 5.64
C PRO A 36 -0.76 -4.53 6.12
N LEU A 37 -0.76 -4.28 7.43
CA LEU A 37 -1.04 -2.95 7.99
C LEU A 37 0.05 -1.93 7.61
N SER A 38 1.32 -2.35 7.68
CA SER A 38 2.46 -1.53 7.27
C SER A 38 2.41 -1.18 5.79
N LEU A 39 2.10 -2.17 4.94
CA LEU A 39 1.99 -1.99 3.50
C LEU A 39 0.85 -1.05 3.10
N ALA A 40 -0.32 -1.17 3.74
CA ALA A 40 -1.45 -0.29 3.49
C ALA A 40 -1.15 1.16 3.88
N MET A 41 -0.48 1.39 5.02
CA MET A 41 -0.03 2.71 5.45
C MET A 41 0.93 3.33 4.42
N ILE A 42 1.93 2.56 3.97
CA ILE A 42 2.91 3.01 2.98
C ILE A 42 2.23 3.34 1.65
N ALA A 43 1.34 2.47 1.16
CA ALA A 43 0.61 2.70 -0.09
C ALA A 43 -0.20 4.01 -0.03
N THR A 44 -0.91 4.23 1.09
CA THR A 44 -1.73 5.44 1.30
C THR A 44 -0.88 6.71 1.37
N LEU A 45 0.29 6.64 2.02
CA LEU A 45 1.23 7.77 2.04
C LEU A 45 1.81 8.04 0.65
N VAL A 46 2.19 7.00 -0.09
CA VAL A 46 2.72 7.14 -1.46
C VAL A 46 1.70 7.82 -2.37
N GLU A 47 0.44 7.43 -2.31
CA GLU A 47 -0.63 8.10 -3.06
C GLU A 47 -0.88 9.52 -2.58
N LEU A 48 -0.74 9.82 -1.28
CA LEU A 48 -0.83 11.19 -0.77
C LEU A 48 0.29 12.10 -1.31
N PHE A 49 1.49 11.57 -1.54
CA PHE A 49 2.65 12.32 -2.03
C PHE A 49 2.85 12.28 -3.56
N SER A 50 2.20 11.36 -4.27
CA SER A 50 2.34 11.20 -5.73
C SER A 50 1.46 12.18 -6.53
N PRO A 51 2.00 13.02 -7.43
CA PRO A 51 1.20 13.95 -8.23
C PRO A 51 0.74 13.32 -9.55
N TYR A 52 -0.56 13.51 -9.85
CA TYR A 52 -1.20 13.39 -11.17
C TYR A 52 -0.76 12.19 -12.04
N GLY A 53 -1.21 10.98 -11.68
CA GLY A 53 -1.20 9.82 -12.58
C GLY A 53 0.10 9.02 -12.60
N THR A 54 1.11 9.40 -11.80
CA THR A 54 2.26 8.53 -11.50
C THR A 54 1.89 7.36 -10.57
N ASP A 55 0.77 7.47 -9.86
CA ASP A 55 0.22 6.49 -8.91
C ASP A 55 0.20 5.05 -9.45
N ASN A 56 -0.05 4.87 -10.76
CA ASN A 56 -0.17 3.56 -11.38
C ASN A 56 1.16 2.82 -11.58
N LEU A 57 2.30 3.48 -11.38
CA LEU A 57 3.65 2.88 -11.44
C LEU A 57 4.40 3.00 -10.11
N THR A 58 4.28 4.13 -9.40
CA THR A 58 5.01 4.35 -8.14
C THR A 58 4.46 3.52 -6.99
N VAL A 59 3.14 3.34 -6.90
CA VAL A 59 2.51 2.54 -5.83
C VAL A 59 2.94 1.06 -5.90
N PRO A 60 2.75 0.31 -7.01
CA PRO A 60 3.15 -1.10 -7.08
C PRO A 60 4.67 -1.30 -6.96
N PHE A 61 5.47 -0.35 -7.43
CA PHE A 61 6.93 -0.42 -7.35
C PHE A 61 7.42 -0.25 -5.91
N ILE A 62 6.89 0.75 -5.17
CA ILE A 62 7.26 0.97 -3.77
C ILE A 62 6.73 -0.17 -2.89
N THR A 63 5.50 -0.65 -3.08
CA THR A 63 4.97 -1.77 -2.29
C THR A 63 5.76 -3.07 -2.52
N SER A 64 6.19 -3.34 -3.76
CA SER A 64 7.02 -4.52 -4.07
C SER A 64 8.42 -4.40 -3.45
N LEU A 65 9.02 -3.20 -3.49
CA LEU A 65 10.34 -2.95 -2.90
C LEU A 65 10.29 -3.05 -1.37
N SER A 66 9.25 -2.51 -0.73
CA SER A 66 9.03 -2.62 0.72
C SER A 66 8.80 -4.07 1.15
N TYR A 67 8.02 -4.84 0.37
CA TYR A 67 7.85 -6.27 0.62
C TYR A 67 9.18 -7.03 0.55
N TYR A 68 10.00 -6.76 -0.47
CA TYR A 68 11.32 -7.39 -0.60
C TYR A 68 12.24 -7.09 0.59
N PHE A 69 12.30 -5.83 1.04
CA PHE A 69 13.13 -5.43 2.18
C PHE A 69 12.66 -6.04 3.51
N LEU A 70 11.35 -6.10 3.74
CA LEU A 70 10.76 -6.68 4.95
C LEU A 70 10.88 -8.21 4.98
N TRP A 71 10.70 -8.87 3.83
CA TRP A 71 10.89 -10.30 3.69
C TRP A 71 12.36 -10.71 3.87
N PHE A 72 13.30 -9.93 3.34
CA PHE A 72 14.73 -10.25 3.45
C PHE A 72 15.28 -10.08 4.89
N ASN A 73 14.62 -9.29 5.73
CA ASN A 73 15.03 -9.07 7.14
C ASN A 73 14.36 -10.05 8.13
N PHE A 74 13.59 -11.03 7.65
CA PHE A 74 12.93 -12.07 8.45
C PHE A 74 13.44 -13.45 8.03
#